data_AF-A0A4Q6GID6-F1
#
_entry.id   AF-A0A4Q6GID6-F1
#
_cell.length_a   1.000
_cell.length_b   1.000
_cell.length_c   1.000
_cell.angle_alpha   90.00
_cell.angle_beta   90.00
_cell.angle_gamma   90.00
#
_symmetry.space_group_name_H-M   'P 1'
#
loop_
_entity.id
_entity.type
_entity.pdbx_description
1 polymer ?
#
loop_
_entity_poly.entity_id
_entity_poly.type
_entity_poly.pdbx_seq_one_letter_code
_entity_poly.pdbx_strand_id
1 'polypeptide(L)'
;MKIEDANRAVEAVWRCESARLIAGLARMLRDVGLAEELAQDALVIALEKWPRTGVPDNPGAWLMATAKNRAIDRLRRHKLQRRKHEELGYELEREWADTTAELEAAMDNHIGDDLLRLVFTSCHPLLSMEARVALTLRLLGGLSTDEIARAYLVPEATVAQRIVRA
;
A
#
# COMPACT_ATOMS: atom_id res chain seq x y z
N MET A 1 4.43 -22.63 -15.36
CA MET A 1 4.03 -21.30 -15.90
C MET A 1 5.30 -20.61 -16.38
N LYS A 2 5.34 -20.01 -17.58
CA LYS A 2 6.52 -19.23 -17.99
C LYS A 2 6.58 -17.95 -17.14
N ILE A 3 7.79 -17.45 -16.85
CA ILE A 3 7.99 -16.26 -16.01
C ILE A 3 7.25 -15.04 -16.61
N GLU A 4 7.24 -14.92 -17.94
CA GLU A 4 6.52 -13.85 -18.66
C GLU A 4 5.00 -13.90 -18.43
N ASP A 5 4.41 -15.10 -18.38
CA ASP A 5 2.98 -15.28 -18.11
C ASP A 5 2.64 -14.91 -16.66
N ALA A 6 3.55 -15.23 -15.72
CA ALA A 6 3.41 -14.88 -14.32
C ALA A 6 3.45 -13.37 -14.10
N ASN A 7 4.40 -12.68 -14.72
CA ASN A 7 4.53 -11.22 -14.62
C ASN A 7 3.31 -10.50 -15.18
N ARG A 8 2.79 -10.96 -16.32
CA ARG A 8 1.53 -10.43 -16.89
C ARG A 8 0.34 -10.63 -15.96
N ALA A 9 0.25 -11.79 -15.31
CA ALA A 9 -0.81 -12.05 -14.34
C ALA A 9 -0.69 -11.14 -13.12
N VAL A 10 0.52 -10.92 -12.61
CA VAL A 10 0.78 -9.97 -11.52
C VAL A 10 0.36 -8.55 -11.92
N GLU A 11 0.75 -8.09 -13.11
CA GLU A 11 0.39 -6.76 -13.61
C GLU A 11 -1.13 -6.58 -13.73
N ALA A 12 -1.82 -7.59 -14.28
CA ALA A 12 -3.27 -7.57 -14.40
C ALA A 12 -3.96 -7.53 -13.03
N VAL A 13 -3.51 -8.36 -12.07
CA VAL A 13 -4.03 -8.32 -10.70
C VAL A 13 -3.75 -6.97 -10.06
N TRP A 14 -2.55 -6.43 -10.21
CA TRP A 14 -2.17 -5.16 -9.59
C TRP A 14 -3.05 -4.01 -10.08
N ARG A 15 -3.33 -3.94 -11.39
CA ARG A 15 -4.26 -2.93 -11.94
C ARG A 15 -5.68 -3.05 -11.36
N CYS A 16 -6.14 -4.27 -11.07
CA CYS A 16 -7.49 -4.49 -10.54
C CYS A 16 -7.59 -4.30 -9.01
N GLU A 17 -6.56 -4.71 -8.26
CA GLU A 17 -6.65 -4.88 -6.80
C GLU A 17 -5.91 -3.80 -6.01
N SER A 18 -4.94 -3.10 -6.61
CA SER A 18 -4.07 -2.13 -5.90
C SER A 18 -4.88 -1.07 -5.14
N ALA A 19 -5.88 -0.47 -5.77
CA ALA A 19 -6.70 0.56 -5.15
C ALA A 19 -7.43 0.06 -3.89
N ARG A 20 -8.03 -1.14 -3.95
CA ARG A 20 -8.74 -1.75 -2.81
C ARG A 20 -7.77 -2.17 -1.71
N LEU A 21 -6.62 -2.70 -2.10
CA LEU A 21 -5.55 -3.08 -1.18
C LEU A 21 -5.02 -1.87 -0.41
N ILE A 22 -4.64 -0.81 -1.12
CA ILE A 22 -4.11 0.43 -0.53
C ILE A 22 -5.19 1.08 0.34
N ALA A 23 -6.44 1.12 -0.11
CA ALA A 23 -7.54 1.69 0.68
C ALA A 23 -7.73 0.95 2.03
N GLY A 24 -7.76 -0.39 2.01
CA GLY A 24 -7.88 -1.19 3.22
C GLY A 24 -6.69 -0.99 4.16
N LEU A 25 -5.47 -0.97 3.63
CA LEU A 25 -4.25 -0.71 4.41
C LEU A 25 -4.21 0.72 4.97
N ALA A 26 -4.61 1.72 4.20
CA ALA A 26 -4.62 3.11 4.63
C ALA A 26 -5.62 3.35 5.77
N ARG A 27 -6.78 2.69 5.74
CA ARG A 27 -7.74 2.72 6.86
C ARG A 27 -7.13 2.13 8.13
N MET A 28 -6.45 1.00 7.97
CA MET A 28 -5.84 0.23 9.06
C MET A 28 -4.66 0.97 9.70
N LEU A 29 -3.81 1.59 8.88
CA LEU A 29 -2.56 2.24 9.31
C LEU A 29 -2.70 3.74 9.54
N ARG A 30 -3.80 4.33 9.08
CA ARG A 30 -4.06 5.79 9.06
C ARG A 30 -2.95 6.60 8.36
N ASP A 31 -2.23 5.95 7.45
CA ASP A 31 -1.13 6.53 6.69
C ASP A 31 -1.18 5.94 5.27
N VAL A 32 -1.49 6.80 4.30
CA VAL A 32 -1.62 6.41 2.88
C VAL A 32 -0.25 6.10 2.26
N GLY A 33 0.79 6.84 2.65
CA GLY A 33 2.14 6.61 2.13
C GLY A 33 2.68 5.27 2.60
N LEU A 34 2.55 4.98 3.90
CA LEU A 34 2.94 3.68 4.45
C LEU A 34 2.11 2.54 3.86
N ALA A 35 0.82 2.75 3.62
CA ALA A 35 -0.04 1.76 2.97
C ALA A 35 0.43 1.43 1.54
N GLU A 36 0.81 2.45 0.75
CA GLU A 36 1.35 2.25 -0.59
C GLU A 36 2.66 1.47 -0.56
N GLU A 37 3.59 1.83 0.32
CA GLU A 37 4.87 1.11 0.50
C GLU A 37 4.64 -0.38 0.79
N LEU A 38 3.73 -0.71 1.71
CA LEU A 38 3.45 -2.09 2.09
C LEU A 38 2.73 -2.87 0.98
N ALA A 39 1.87 -2.21 0.21
CA ALA A 39 1.24 -2.81 -0.96
C ALA A 39 2.29 -3.13 -2.05
N GLN A 40 3.26 -2.24 -2.27
CA GLN A 40 4.37 -2.46 -3.19
C GLN A 40 5.31 -3.59 -2.71
N ASP A 41 5.61 -3.67 -1.41
CA ASP A 41 6.35 -4.80 -0.85
C ASP A 41 5.64 -6.13 -1.13
N ALA A 42 4.32 -6.18 -0.99
CA ALA A 42 3.53 -7.38 -1.31
C ALA A 42 3.57 -7.72 -2.81
N LEU A 43 3.55 -6.71 -3.68
CA LEU A 43 3.71 -6.86 -5.12
C LEU A 43 5.08 -7.47 -5.47
N VAL A 44 6.16 -7.00 -4.86
CA VAL A 44 7.51 -7.55 -5.06
C VAL A 44 7.54 -9.03 -4.68
N ILE A 45 6.97 -9.40 -3.53
CA ILE A 45 6.90 -10.80 -3.09
C ILE A 45 6.06 -11.65 -4.07
N ALA A 46 4.97 -11.10 -4.63
CA ALA A 46 4.19 -11.78 -5.67
C ALA A 46 5.04 -12.06 -6.92
N LEU A 47 5.79 -11.07 -7.41
CA LEU A 47 6.69 -11.18 -8.56
C LEU A 47 7.78 -12.25 -8.33
N GLU A 48 8.27 -12.40 -7.11
CA GLU A 48 9.26 -13.42 -6.77
C GLU A 48 8.66 -14.83 -6.65
N LYS A 49 7.45 -14.93 -6.07
CA LYS A 49 6.88 -16.21 -5.63
C LYS A 49 5.98 -16.86 -6.68
N TRP A 50 5.08 -16.10 -7.32
CA TRP A 50 4.09 -16.64 -8.24
C TRP A 50 4.67 -17.32 -9.49
N PRO A 51 5.83 -16.92 -10.06
CA PRO A 51 6.44 -17.67 -11.15
C PRO A 51 6.77 -19.12 -10.77
N ARG A 52 7.04 -19.38 -9.48
CA ARG A 52 7.41 -20.70 -8.96
C ARG A 52 6.20 -21.46 -8.43
N THR A 53 5.27 -20.77 -7.77
CA THR A 53 4.14 -21.40 -7.07
C THR A 53 2.83 -21.38 -7.83
N GLY A 54 2.73 -20.62 -8.92
CA GLY A 54 1.46 -20.27 -9.54
C GLY A 54 0.81 -19.05 -8.90
N VAL A 55 -0.17 -18.47 -9.61
CA VAL A 55 -1.03 -17.39 -9.11
C VAL A 55 -2.09 -18.00 -8.17
N PRO A 56 -2.28 -17.47 -6.95
CA PRO A 56 -3.33 -17.94 -6.04
C PRO A 56 -4.75 -17.75 -6.60
N ASP A 57 -5.70 -18.57 -6.16
CA ASP A 57 -7.11 -18.48 -6.58
C ASP A 57 -7.76 -17.13 -6.21
N ASN A 58 -7.36 -16.55 -5.08
CA ASN A 58 -7.75 -15.21 -4.67
C ASN A 58 -6.50 -14.33 -4.47
N PRO A 59 -6.00 -13.70 -5.55
CA PRO A 59 -4.73 -12.99 -5.51
C PRO A 59 -4.85 -11.68 -4.70
N GLY A 60 -6.01 -11.01 -4.70
CA GLY A 60 -6.24 -9.81 -3.88
C GLY A 60 -6.17 -10.10 -2.38
N ALA A 61 -6.81 -11.17 -1.92
CA ALA A 61 -6.72 -11.60 -0.52
C ALA A 61 -5.29 -12.01 -0.13
N TRP A 62 -4.58 -12.69 -1.05
CA TRP A 62 -3.19 -13.05 -0.84
C TRP A 62 -2.27 -11.83 -0.70
N LEU A 63 -2.45 -10.81 -1.54
CA LEU A 63 -1.70 -9.55 -1.46
C LEU A 63 -1.99 -8.82 -0.14
N MET A 64 -3.26 -8.75 0.27
CA MET A 64 -3.66 -8.15 1.55
C MET A 64 -3.01 -8.85 2.74
N ALA A 65 -3.04 -10.19 2.78
CA ALA A 65 -2.40 -10.95 3.84
C ALA A 65 -0.88 -10.73 3.85
N THR A 66 -0.24 -10.69 2.68
CA THR A 66 1.20 -10.46 2.54
C THR A 66 1.60 -9.07 3.03
N ALA A 67 0.86 -8.03 2.64
CA ALA A 67 1.10 -6.65 3.07
C ALA A 67 0.89 -6.49 4.59
N LYS A 68 -0.12 -7.13 5.16
CA LYS A 68 -0.35 -7.14 6.62
C LYS A 68 0.79 -7.80 7.39
N ASN A 69 1.24 -8.98 6.94
CA ASN A 69 2.41 -9.63 7.54
C ASN A 69 3.64 -8.72 7.50
N ARG A 70 3.83 -8.02 6.38
CA ARG A 70 4.90 -7.05 6.22
C ARG A 70 4.78 -5.86 7.17
N ALA A 71 3.57 -5.36 7.39
CA ALA A 71 3.28 -4.30 8.36
C ALA A 71 3.65 -4.74 9.78
N ILE A 72 3.23 -5.95 10.17
CA ILE A 72 3.56 -6.56 11.47
C ILE A 72 5.07 -6.73 11.61
N ASP A 73 5.77 -7.22 10.59
CA ASP A 73 7.22 -7.35 10.62
C ASP A 73 7.93 -6.00 10.75
N ARG A 74 7.40 -4.94 10.11
CA ARG A 74 7.91 -3.58 10.27
C ARG A 74 7.70 -3.07 11.71
N LEU A 75 6.52 -3.26 12.29
CA LEU A 75 6.22 -2.91 13.68
C LEU A 75 7.12 -3.67 14.66
N ARG A 76 7.33 -4.97 14.46
CA ARG A 76 8.25 -5.79 15.27
C ARG A 76 9.69 -5.32 15.17
N ARG A 77 10.16 -4.95 13.97
CA ARG A 77 11.50 -4.38 13.79
C ARG A 77 11.63 -3.00 14.43
N HIS A 78 10.61 -2.15 14.31
CA HIS A 78 10.55 -0.87 15.00
C HIS A 78 10.57 -1.05 16.52
N LYS A 79 9.85 -2.04 17.07
CA LYS A 79 9.92 -2.41 18.48
C LYS A 79 11.33 -2.82 18.90
N LEU A 80 12.02 -3.64 18.10
CA LEU A 80 13.40 -4.02 18.41
C LEU A 80 14.39 -2.85 18.35
N GLN A 81 14.27 -2.00 17.33
CA GLN A 81 15.08 -0.79 17.16
C GLN A 81 14.79 0.24 18.24
N ARG A 82 13.52 0.37 18.63
CA ARG A 82 13.10 1.32 19.65
C ARG A 82 13.38 0.81 21.05
N ARG A 83 13.29 -0.50 21.35
CA ARG A 83 13.80 -1.08 22.60
C ARG A 83 15.30 -0.81 22.80
N LYS A 84 16.08 -0.83 21.72
CA LYS A 84 17.50 -0.41 21.76
C LYS A 84 17.67 1.10 22.02
N HIS A 85 16.67 1.92 21.75
CA HIS A 85 16.63 3.34 22.08
C HIS A 85 15.91 3.64 23.44
N GLU A 86 14.99 2.79 23.88
CA GLU A 86 14.10 2.91 25.06
C GLU A 86 14.68 2.29 26.33
N GLU A 87 15.95 1.86 26.33
CA GLU A 87 16.77 1.89 27.56
C GLU A 87 16.81 3.31 28.21
N LEU A 88 16.16 4.32 27.59
CA LEU A 88 15.95 5.68 28.10
C LEU A 88 14.49 6.09 28.43
N GLY A 89 13.48 5.21 28.51
CA GLY A 89 12.18 5.57 29.15
C GLY A 89 10.94 4.78 28.68
N TYR A 90 10.09 4.32 29.63
CA TYR A 90 8.99 3.36 29.41
C TYR A 90 7.59 3.99 29.53
N GLU A 91 6.81 3.95 28.44
CA GLU A 91 5.32 4.00 28.43
C GLU A 91 4.70 3.34 27.18
N LEU A 92 5.52 2.86 26.25
CA LEU A 92 5.20 2.84 24.83
C LEU A 92 4.99 1.43 24.24
N GLU A 93 5.16 0.37 25.04
CA GLU A 93 4.88 -1.02 24.64
C GLU A 93 3.39 -1.38 24.70
N ARG A 94 2.61 -0.71 25.55
CA ARG A 94 1.19 -0.99 25.76
C ARG A 94 0.34 -0.48 24.60
N GLU A 95 0.57 0.76 24.16
CA GLU A 95 -0.15 1.37 23.02
C GLU A 95 0.03 0.58 21.70
N TRP A 96 1.18 -0.07 21.49
CA TRP A 96 1.46 -0.81 20.26
C TRP A 96 0.96 -2.25 20.26
N ALA A 97 0.87 -2.91 21.42
CA ALA A 97 0.16 -4.17 21.55
C ALA A 97 -1.33 -3.98 21.24
N ASP A 98 -1.91 -2.89 21.75
CA ASP A 98 -3.28 -2.48 21.45
C ASP A 98 -3.43 -2.16 19.94
N THR A 99 -2.49 -1.42 19.33
CA THR A 99 -2.50 -1.14 17.88
C THR A 99 -2.47 -2.43 17.02
N THR A 100 -1.69 -3.44 17.43
CA THR A 100 -1.61 -4.71 16.69
C THR A 100 -2.91 -5.50 16.79
N ALA A 101 -3.52 -5.53 17.98
CA ALA A 101 -4.82 -6.16 18.19
C ALA A 101 -5.95 -5.43 17.44
N GLU A 102 -5.92 -4.09 17.40
CA GLU A 102 -6.83 -3.28 16.59
C GLU A 102 -6.67 -3.54 15.09
N LEU A 103 -5.43 -3.70 14.62
CA LEU A 103 -5.11 -4.03 13.24
C LEU A 103 -5.69 -5.41 12.85
N GLU A 104 -5.55 -6.40 13.74
CA GLU A 104 -6.12 -7.74 13.59
C GLU A 104 -7.66 -7.71 13.60
N ALA A 105 -8.28 -6.96 14.52
CA ALA A 105 -9.73 -6.80 14.56
C ALA A 105 -10.28 -6.06 13.32
N ALA A 106 -9.55 -5.08 12.80
CA ALA A 106 -9.90 -4.39 11.56
C ALA A 106 -9.87 -5.31 10.33
N MET A 107 -9.22 -6.48 10.40
CA MET A 107 -9.21 -7.45 9.31
C MET A 107 -10.58 -8.06 9.01
N ASP A 108 -11.48 -8.12 10.02
CA ASP A 108 -12.83 -8.67 9.89
C ASP A 108 -13.86 -7.67 9.35
N ASN A 109 -13.48 -6.39 9.21
CA ASN A 109 -14.42 -5.36 8.78
C ASN A 109 -14.49 -5.21 7.25
N HIS A 110 -15.71 -5.21 6.73
CA HIS A 110 -16.04 -5.23 5.31
C HIS A 110 -15.43 -4.04 4.55
N ILE A 111 -14.64 -4.34 3.51
CA ILE A 111 -13.81 -3.46 2.66
C ILE A 111 -14.64 -2.41 1.85
N GLY A 112 -15.96 -2.37 2.01
CA GLY A 112 -16.88 -1.67 1.10
C GLY A 112 -16.71 -0.15 1.01
N ASP A 113 -16.40 0.54 2.13
CA ASP A 113 -16.33 2.02 2.17
C ASP A 113 -14.91 2.57 1.97
N ASP A 114 -13.87 1.73 2.04
CA ASP A 114 -12.49 2.22 2.08
C ASP A 114 -12.05 2.79 0.74
N LEU A 115 -12.46 2.14 -0.35
CA LEU A 115 -12.17 2.63 -1.69
C LEU A 115 -12.81 4.01 -1.90
N LEU A 116 -14.04 4.19 -1.42
CA LEU A 116 -14.74 5.47 -1.53
C LEU A 116 -14.05 6.56 -0.69
N ARG A 117 -13.60 6.23 0.52
CA ARG A 117 -12.77 7.14 1.33
C ARG A 117 -11.47 7.51 0.61
N LEU A 118 -10.78 6.55 0.01
CA LEU A 118 -9.55 6.80 -0.76
C LEU A 118 -9.82 7.72 -1.96
N VAL A 119 -10.96 7.55 -2.64
CA VAL A 119 -11.42 8.46 -3.71
C VAL A 119 -11.58 9.88 -3.18
N PHE A 120 -12.27 10.07 -2.05
CA PHE A 120 -12.45 11.41 -1.47
C PHE A 120 -11.14 12.04 -1.01
N THR A 121 -10.23 11.26 -0.42
CA THR A 121 -8.90 11.74 -0.04
C THR A 121 -8.09 12.18 -1.26
N SER A 122 -8.06 11.36 -2.32
CA SER A 122 -7.30 11.66 -3.54
C SER A 122 -7.89 12.85 -4.31
N CYS A 123 -9.19 13.09 -4.18
CA CYS A 123 -9.91 14.18 -4.84
C CYS A 123 -10.13 15.41 -3.94
N HIS A 124 -9.48 15.49 -2.78
CA HIS A 124 -9.79 16.53 -1.78
C HIS A 124 -9.50 17.95 -2.30
N PRO A 125 -10.40 18.93 -2.09
CA PRO A 125 -10.24 20.28 -2.66
C PRO A 125 -9.03 21.08 -2.13
N LEU A 126 -8.48 20.70 -0.97
CA LEU A 126 -7.24 21.30 -0.45
C LEU A 126 -6.00 20.94 -1.29
N LEU A 127 -6.06 19.85 -2.05
CA LEU A 127 -5.00 19.45 -2.97
C LEU A 127 -5.09 20.30 -4.24
N SER A 128 -3.94 20.63 -4.83
CA SER A 128 -3.92 21.24 -6.16
C SER A 128 -4.56 20.29 -7.18
N MET A 129 -5.11 20.82 -8.28
CA MET A 129 -5.68 19.97 -9.33
C MET A 129 -4.65 18.94 -9.86
N GLU A 130 -3.39 19.36 -9.99
CA GLU A 130 -2.32 18.47 -10.42
C GLU A 130 -2.05 17.34 -9.43
N ALA A 131 -2.06 17.64 -8.12
CA ALA A 131 -1.91 16.64 -7.06
C ALA A 131 -3.10 15.68 -7.02
N ARG A 132 -4.34 16.18 -7.15
CA ARG A 132 -5.54 15.32 -7.18
C ARG A 132 -5.48 14.32 -8.32
N VAL A 133 -5.15 14.77 -9.53
CA VAL A 133 -5.12 13.87 -10.68
C VAL A 133 -3.95 12.90 -10.58
N ALA A 134 -2.76 13.36 -10.15
CA ALA A 134 -1.61 12.48 -9.93
C ALA A 134 -1.93 11.38 -8.90
N LEU A 135 -2.50 11.73 -7.75
CA LEU A 135 -2.90 10.77 -6.72
C LEU A 135 -4.00 9.82 -7.20
N THR A 136 -5.00 10.32 -7.94
CA THR A 136 -6.07 9.48 -8.50
C THR A 136 -5.49 8.45 -9.47
N LEU A 137 -4.65 8.86 -10.42
CA LEU A 137 -4.04 7.95 -11.38
C LEU A 137 -3.13 6.93 -10.71
N ARG A 138 -2.39 7.35 -9.68
CA ARG A 138 -1.48 6.51 -8.93
C ARG A 138 -2.20 5.48 -8.06
N LEU A 139 -3.09 5.96 -7.19
CA LEU A 139 -3.71 5.17 -6.13
C LEU A 139 -4.94 4.40 -6.61
N LEU A 140 -5.71 4.95 -7.55
CA LEU A 140 -6.94 4.34 -8.06
C LEU A 140 -6.75 3.74 -9.45
N GLY A 141 -5.97 4.42 -10.30
CA GLY A 141 -5.63 3.91 -11.64
C GLY A 141 -4.57 2.83 -11.61
N GLY A 142 -3.80 2.71 -10.52
CA GLY A 142 -2.70 1.76 -10.39
C GLY A 142 -1.52 2.08 -11.32
N LEU A 143 -1.44 3.30 -11.86
CA LEU A 143 -0.36 3.69 -12.76
C LEU A 143 0.95 3.90 -12.00
N SER A 144 2.07 3.62 -12.65
CA SER A 144 3.38 4.00 -12.17
C SER A 144 3.66 5.50 -12.30
N THR A 145 4.59 6.04 -11.51
CA THR A 145 5.00 7.44 -11.63
C THR A 145 5.55 7.73 -13.03
N ASP A 146 6.27 6.78 -13.64
CA ASP A 146 6.77 6.89 -15.00
C ASP A 146 5.65 6.83 -16.06
N GLU A 147 4.61 6.01 -15.86
CA GLU A 147 3.41 5.98 -16.72
C GLU A 147 2.66 7.32 -16.67
N ILE A 148 2.47 7.88 -15.47
CA ILE A 148 1.84 9.19 -15.29
C ILE A 148 2.70 10.28 -15.93
N ALA A 149 4.01 10.26 -15.75
CA ALA A 149 4.93 11.23 -16.35
C ALA A 149 4.86 11.21 -17.88
N ARG A 150 4.81 10.01 -18.48
CA ARG A 150 4.61 9.84 -19.93
C ARG A 150 3.26 10.39 -20.39
N ALA A 151 2.18 10.14 -19.65
CA ALA A 151 0.85 10.66 -20.00
C ALA A 151 0.78 12.19 -19.97
N TYR A 152 1.53 12.83 -19.06
CA TYR A 152 1.61 14.27 -18.91
C TYR A 152 2.72 14.94 -19.74
N LEU A 153 3.60 14.17 -20.38
CA LEU A 153 4.80 14.65 -21.07
C LEU A 153 5.67 15.57 -20.19
N VAL A 154 5.81 15.23 -18.91
CA VAL A 154 6.67 15.93 -17.94
C VAL A 154 7.74 14.99 -17.40
N PRO A 155 8.85 15.51 -16.84
CA PRO A 155 9.84 14.68 -16.16
C PRO A 155 9.20 13.89 -15.00
N GLU A 156 9.66 12.65 -14.79
CA GLU A 156 9.18 11.79 -13.70
C GLU A 156 9.32 12.45 -12.32
N ALA A 157 10.43 13.17 -12.10
CA ALA A 157 10.67 13.94 -10.88
C ALA A 157 9.60 15.00 -10.61
N THR A 158 8.98 15.57 -11.65
CA THR A 158 7.88 16.54 -11.52
C THR A 158 6.63 15.87 -10.99
N VAL A 159 6.29 14.67 -11.49
CA VAL A 159 5.15 13.89 -10.98
C VAL A 159 5.43 13.42 -9.55
N ALA A 160 6.63 12.93 -9.27
CA ALA A 160 7.03 12.53 -7.92
C ALA A 160 6.87 13.68 -6.92
N GLN A 161 7.33 14.89 -7.25
CA GLN A 161 7.13 16.07 -6.40
C GLN A 161 5.66 16.43 -6.19
N ARG A 162 4.81 16.27 -7.21
CA ARG A 162 3.37 16.52 -7.09
C ARG A 162 2.70 15.56 -6.10
N ILE A 163 3.14 14.29 -6.08
CA ILE A 163 2.65 13.28 -5.15
C ILE A 163 3.15 13.54 -3.73
N VAL A 164 4.45 13.82 -3.55
CA VAL A 164 5.06 14.02 -2.22
C VAL A 164 4.54 15.29 -1.51
N ARG A 165 4.13 16.32 -2.27
CA ARG A 165 3.63 17.58 -1.72
C ARG A 165 2.11 17.62 -1.53
N ALA A 166 1.42 16.54 -1.90
CA ALA A 166 -0.01 16.38 -1.70
C ALA A 166 -0.29 16.05 -0.23
#